data_AF-A0A8T3ZEU2-F1
#
_entry.id   AF-A0A8T3ZEU2-F1
#
_cell.length_a   1.000
_cell.length_b   1.000
_cell.length_c   1.000
_cell.angle_alpha   90.00
_cell.angle_beta   90.00
_cell.angle_gamma   90.00
#
_symmetry.space_group_name_H-M   'P 1'
#
loop_
_entity.id
_entity.type
_entity.pdbx_description
1 polymer ?
#
loop_
_entity_poly.entity_id
_entity_poly.type
_entity_poly.pdbx_seq_one_letter_code
_entity_poly.pdbx_strand_id
1 'polypeptide(L)'
;MDLSYILSRELAKKMILVHPPEPRKELLLSGIGDGLYLGKTRYTNTPVFWDFKRLINPHVAIVGITGSGKSYVTKTFLTRASLIWNSNAIIIDWVGEYDSWVKQAGGRVINLAKEKLNLLDLVGVQKTERIQQIISALDVLLNLKEHQEQRDEIEEALEEVYSKKAKPNLIDVGKILEKKGYKKAARLVKRFTSEGSDFFAGKSTLNIKSLVNSGLICLDLHELPTEEMRSLAGLTILQYIKEIMRKEGITEQKGI
;
A
#
# COMPACT_ATOMS: atom_id res chain seq x y z
N MET A 1 -18.14 -31.44 32.95
CA MET A 1 -18.10 -30.41 31.89
C MET A 1 -16.64 -30.00 31.80
N ASP A 2 -15.97 -30.39 30.72
CA ASP A 2 -14.52 -30.34 30.61
C ASP A 2 -14.04 -28.88 30.54
N LEU A 3 -13.18 -28.46 31.49
CA LEU A 3 -12.68 -27.09 31.64
C LEU A 3 -11.72 -26.67 30.50
N SER A 4 -11.39 -27.60 29.60
CA SER A 4 -10.41 -27.46 28.52
C SER A 4 -10.85 -26.56 27.36
N TYR A 5 -12.12 -26.14 27.29
CA TYR A 5 -12.66 -25.35 26.17
C TYR A 5 -13.29 -24.00 26.57
N ILE A 6 -12.99 -23.45 27.75
CA ILE A 6 -13.53 -22.14 28.12
C ILE A 6 -12.65 -21.03 27.52
N LEU A 7 -13.16 -20.37 26.48
CA LEU A 7 -12.49 -19.20 25.90
C LEU A 7 -12.50 -18.03 26.89
N SER A 8 -11.47 -17.19 26.91
CA SER A 8 -11.37 -16.03 27.82
C SER A 8 -12.60 -15.10 27.74
N ARG A 9 -13.24 -15.00 26.56
CA ARG A 9 -14.49 -14.25 26.34
C ARG A 9 -15.70 -14.83 27.08
N GLU A 10 -15.71 -16.12 27.37
CA GLU A 10 -16.78 -16.82 28.08
C GLU A 10 -16.61 -16.71 29.59
N LEU A 11 -15.36 -16.78 30.07
CA LEU A 11 -14.99 -16.45 31.45
C LEU A 11 -15.32 -15.00 31.78
N ALA A 12 -14.94 -14.05 30.91
CA ALA A 12 -15.17 -12.62 31.13
C ALA A 12 -16.66 -12.26 31.19
N LYS A 13 -17.55 -13.00 30.51
CA LYS A 13 -19.01 -12.82 30.60
C LYS A 13 -19.59 -13.34 31.92
N LYS A 14 -18.90 -14.26 32.60
CA LYS A 14 -19.36 -14.90 33.85
C LYS A 14 -18.85 -14.16 35.10
N MET A 15 -17.86 -13.28 34.99
CA MET A 15 -17.37 -12.45 36.10
C MET A 15 -18.14 -11.13 36.20
N ILE A 16 -19.35 -11.18 36.77
CA ILE A 16 -20.24 -10.03 36.99
C ILE A 16 -19.57 -8.91 37.81
N LEU A 17 -18.66 -9.27 38.72
CA LEU A 17 -17.98 -8.35 39.64
C LEU A 17 -16.74 -7.67 39.06
N VAL A 18 -16.18 -8.17 37.95
CA VAL A 18 -14.91 -7.68 37.40
C VAL A 18 -15.06 -7.50 35.89
N HIS A 19 -15.93 -6.59 35.48
CA HIS A 19 -15.86 -6.06 34.14
C HIS A 19 -14.79 -4.97 34.10
N PRO A 20 -13.76 -5.05 33.23
CA PRO A 20 -12.89 -3.92 33.02
C PRO A 20 -13.76 -2.71 32.64
N PRO A 21 -13.59 -1.55 33.29
CA PRO A 21 -14.44 -0.40 33.04
C PRO A 21 -14.34 0.00 31.57
N GLU A 22 -15.49 0.30 30.94
CA GLU A 22 -15.47 0.90 29.61
C GLU A 22 -14.63 2.20 29.65
N PRO A 23 -13.89 2.54 28.58
CA PRO A 23 -13.14 3.78 28.54
C PRO A 23 -14.04 4.98 28.83
N ARG A 24 -13.48 5.99 29.50
CA ARG A 24 -14.24 7.19 29.87
C ARG A 24 -14.82 7.88 28.62
N LYS A 25 -16.04 8.42 28.73
CA LYS A 25 -16.78 8.98 27.58
C LYS A 25 -16.00 10.10 26.88
N GLU A 26 -15.24 10.89 27.63
CA GLU A 26 -14.43 12.00 27.12
C GLU A 26 -13.31 11.53 26.17
N LEU A 27 -12.87 10.27 26.31
CA LEU A 27 -11.89 9.66 25.41
C LEU A 27 -12.54 9.10 24.14
N LEU A 28 -13.81 8.69 24.21
CA LEU A 28 -14.53 8.03 23.11
C LEU A 28 -15.26 9.01 22.20
N LEU A 29 -15.60 10.19 22.72
CA LEU A 29 -16.26 11.26 21.97
C LEU A 29 -15.21 12.18 21.34
N SER A 30 -15.44 12.57 20.09
CA SER A 30 -14.74 13.69 19.43
C SER A 30 -15.65 14.92 19.41
N GLY A 31 -15.09 16.09 19.07
CA GLY A 31 -15.90 17.24 18.68
C GLY A 31 -16.85 16.88 17.53
N ILE A 32 -17.99 17.59 17.47
CA ILE A 32 -18.97 17.40 16.39
C ILE A 32 -18.31 17.76 15.06
N GLY A 33 -18.21 16.79 14.15
CA GLY A 33 -17.60 16.99 12.84
C GLY A 33 -16.08 16.75 12.78
N ASP A 34 -15.42 16.44 13.90
CA ASP A 34 -13.97 16.23 13.92
C ASP A 34 -13.57 14.76 13.77
N GLY A 35 -14.38 13.82 14.28
CA GLY A 35 -14.06 12.39 14.28
C GLY A 35 -14.98 11.54 13.41
N LEU A 36 -14.47 10.40 12.95
CA LEU A 36 -15.26 9.38 12.26
C LEU A 36 -15.95 8.49 13.29
N TYR A 37 -17.27 8.41 13.21
CA TYR A 37 -18.01 7.43 13.99
C TYR A 37 -17.55 6.02 13.62
N LEU A 38 -17.13 5.21 14.59
CA LEU A 38 -16.77 3.80 14.40
C LEU A 38 -17.89 2.86 14.83
N GLY A 39 -18.62 3.23 15.87
CA GLY A 39 -19.65 2.38 16.46
C GLY A 39 -19.97 2.83 17.88
N LYS A 40 -20.52 1.92 18.68
CA LYS A 40 -20.87 2.19 20.07
C LYS A 40 -20.32 1.11 20.98
N THR A 41 -20.01 1.48 22.22
CA THR A 41 -19.65 0.50 23.25
C THR A 41 -20.81 -0.44 23.54
N ARG A 42 -20.50 -1.64 24.01
CA ARG A 42 -21.49 -2.71 24.14
C ARG A 42 -22.45 -2.46 25.30
N TYR A 43 -21.96 -1.94 26.43
CA TYR A 43 -22.74 -1.88 27.66
C TYR A 43 -23.42 -0.53 27.84
N THR A 44 -22.68 0.57 27.70
CA THR A 44 -23.25 1.91 27.88
C THR A 44 -23.84 2.52 26.60
N ASN A 45 -23.74 1.82 25.47
CA ASN A 45 -24.11 2.35 24.14
C ASN A 45 -23.44 3.70 23.84
N THR A 46 -22.27 3.96 24.41
CA THR A 46 -21.55 5.22 24.22
C THR A 46 -20.97 5.24 22.80
N PRO A 47 -21.24 6.28 21.99
CA PRO A 47 -20.62 6.44 20.68
C PRO A 47 -19.09 6.49 20.77
N VAL A 48 -18.43 5.85 19.82
CA VAL A 48 -16.97 5.84 19.66
C VAL A 48 -16.61 6.52 18.36
N PHE A 49 -15.80 7.57 18.47
CA PHE A 49 -15.28 8.34 17.35
C PHE A 49 -13.77 8.19 17.25
N TRP A 50 -13.27 8.14 16.02
CA TRP A 50 -11.85 8.13 15.72
C TRP A 50 -11.46 9.46 15.09
N ASP A 51 -10.55 10.18 15.73
CA ASP A 51 -10.05 11.48 15.29
C ASP A 51 -8.53 11.39 15.18
N PHE A 52 -8.03 11.52 13.95
CA PHE A 52 -6.60 11.39 13.66
C PHE A 52 -5.77 12.50 14.35
N LYS A 53 -6.36 13.67 14.64
CA LYS A 53 -5.67 14.80 15.29
C LYS A 53 -5.37 14.54 16.77
N ARG A 54 -6.08 13.59 17.39
CA ARG A 54 -5.88 13.20 18.80
C ARG A 54 -4.84 12.08 18.95
N LEU A 55 -4.27 11.60 17.85
CA LEU A 55 -3.34 10.47 17.84
C LEU A 55 -1.94 10.95 17.47
N ILE A 56 -0.93 10.41 18.15
CA ILE A 56 0.49 10.64 17.81
C ILE A 56 0.78 10.02 16.43
N ASN A 57 0.25 8.82 16.16
CA ASN A 57 0.40 8.10 14.91
C ASN A 57 -0.97 7.62 14.44
N PRO A 58 -1.55 8.22 13.37
CA PRO A 58 -2.92 7.89 12.91
C PRO A 58 -2.96 6.65 11.99
N HIS A 59 -2.12 5.65 12.26
CA HIS A 59 -2.14 4.40 11.52
C HIS A 59 -3.23 3.46 12.04
N VAL A 60 -3.94 2.80 11.13
CA VAL A 60 -5.06 1.91 11.45
C VAL A 60 -4.79 0.51 10.91
N ALA A 61 -5.00 -0.50 11.74
CA ALA A 61 -4.99 -1.91 11.35
C ALA A 61 -6.38 -2.52 11.55
N ILE A 62 -6.97 -3.03 10.47
CA ILE A 62 -8.27 -3.72 10.50
C ILE A 62 -8.03 -5.21 10.29
N VAL A 63 -8.22 -6.01 11.34
CA VAL A 63 -7.95 -7.46 11.33
C VAL A 63 -9.21 -8.23 11.74
N GLY A 64 -9.45 -9.36 11.10
CA GLY A 64 -10.60 -10.21 11.40
C GLY A 64 -10.71 -11.41 10.46
N ILE A 65 -11.49 -12.41 10.85
CA ILE A 65 -11.77 -13.60 10.03
C ILE A 65 -12.63 -13.27 8.80
N THR A 66 -12.74 -14.18 7.85
CA THR A 66 -13.67 -14.04 6.72
C THR A 66 -15.10 -13.85 7.23
N GLY A 67 -15.84 -12.91 6.64
CA GLY A 67 -17.21 -12.57 7.07
C GLY A 67 -17.31 -11.69 8.31
N SER A 68 -16.21 -11.29 8.96
CA SER A 68 -16.25 -10.43 10.15
C SER A 68 -16.57 -8.95 9.88
N GLY A 69 -16.79 -8.56 8.63
CA GLY A 69 -17.09 -7.19 8.23
C GLY A 69 -15.88 -6.29 7.96
N LYS A 70 -14.67 -6.83 7.74
CA LYS A 70 -13.46 -6.04 7.42
C LYS A 70 -13.69 -5.01 6.32
N SER A 71 -14.13 -5.48 5.14
CA SER A 71 -14.33 -4.62 3.97
C SER A 71 -15.47 -3.62 4.18
N TYR A 72 -16.51 -4.00 4.94
CA TYR A 72 -17.58 -3.08 5.32
C TYR A 72 -17.06 -1.92 6.19
N VAL A 73 -16.23 -2.23 7.19
CA VAL A 73 -15.59 -1.22 8.04
C VAL A 73 -14.69 -0.32 7.21
N THR A 74 -13.84 -0.87 6.34
CA THR A 74 -12.95 -0.09 5.46
C THR A 74 -13.74 0.85 4.54
N LYS A 75 -14.74 0.34 3.82
CA LYS A 75 -15.59 1.13 2.91
C LYS A 75 -16.29 2.26 3.67
N THR A 76 -16.88 1.95 4.82
CA THR A 76 -17.56 2.93 5.66
C THR A 76 -16.60 4.00 6.21
N PHE A 77 -15.40 3.58 6.64
CA PHE A 77 -14.37 4.48 7.14
C PHE A 77 -13.93 5.47 6.05
N LEU A 78 -13.58 4.99 4.86
CA LEU A 78 -13.15 5.82 3.74
C LEU A 78 -14.27 6.76 3.26
N THR A 79 -15.52 6.29 3.17
CA THR A 79 -16.67 7.15 2.83
C THR A 79 -16.83 8.28 3.86
N ARG A 80 -16.74 7.96 5.16
CA ARG A 80 -16.87 8.97 6.21
C ARG A 80 -15.69 9.95 6.21
N ALA A 81 -14.47 9.47 6.02
CA ALA A 81 -13.27 10.31 5.91
C ALA A 81 -13.40 11.30 4.75
N SER A 82 -13.85 10.84 3.58
CA SER A 82 -14.10 11.70 2.44
C SER A 82 -15.19 12.74 2.71
N LEU A 83 -16.32 12.36 3.32
CA LEU A 83 -17.42 13.28 3.61
C LEU A 83 -17.12 14.31 4.71
N ILE A 84 -16.41 13.90 5.76
CA ILE A 84 -16.18 14.73 6.96
C ILE A 84 -14.91 15.56 6.80
N TRP A 85 -13.84 14.96 6.25
CA TRP A 85 -12.52 15.61 6.15
C TRP A 85 -12.15 16.04 4.74
N ASN A 86 -13.00 15.77 3.74
CA ASN A 86 -12.66 15.98 2.32
C ASN A 86 -11.33 15.30 1.96
N SER A 87 -11.16 14.09 2.48
CA SER A 87 -9.95 13.30 2.32
C SER A 87 -9.93 12.62 0.94
N ASN A 88 -8.74 12.57 0.36
CA ASN A 88 -8.36 11.64 -0.69
C ASN A 88 -8.15 10.21 -0.12
N ALA A 89 -8.17 9.20 -0.97
CA ALA A 89 -7.88 7.84 -0.56
C ALA A 89 -7.34 7.06 -1.75
N ILE A 90 -6.25 6.36 -1.54
CA ILE A 90 -5.68 5.44 -2.53
C ILE A 90 -5.79 4.03 -1.96
N ILE A 91 -6.46 3.15 -2.69
CA ILE A 91 -6.59 1.74 -2.37
C ILE A 91 -5.67 0.96 -3.31
N ILE A 92 -4.80 0.13 -2.73
CA ILE A 92 -4.04 -0.87 -3.47
C ILE A 92 -4.83 -2.18 -3.36
N ASP A 93 -5.62 -2.50 -4.39
CA ASP A 93 -6.55 -3.61 -4.36
C ASP A 93 -5.92 -4.86 -4.98
N TRP A 94 -5.62 -5.83 -4.12
CA TRP A 94 -4.97 -7.08 -4.52
C TRP A 94 -5.92 -8.07 -5.20
N VAL A 95 -7.21 -8.00 -4.88
CA VAL A 95 -8.22 -9.01 -5.25
C VAL A 95 -9.33 -8.43 -6.14
N GLY A 96 -9.43 -7.10 -6.24
CA GLY A 96 -10.47 -6.41 -7.02
C GLY A 96 -11.80 -6.27 -6.27
N GLU A 97 -11.79 -6.33 -4.93
CA GLU A 97 -13.01 -6.27 -4.10
C GLU A 97 -13.62 -4.85 -3.98
N TYR A 98 -12.82 -3.82 -4.26
CA TYR A 98 -13.18 -2.42 -4.08
C TYR A 98 -13.63 -1.75 -5.38
N ASP A 99 -13.29 -2.30 -6.54
CA ASP A 99 -13.57 -1.75 -7.87
C ASP A 99 -15.01 -1.28 -8.08
N SER A 100 -15.96 -2.17 -7.84
CA SER A 100 -17.39 -1.87 -8.05
C SER A 100 -17.88 -0.77 -7.10
N TRP A 101 -17.38 -0.76 -5.86
CA TRP A 101 -17.75 0.22 -4.87
C TRP A 101 -17.10 1.59 -5.15
N VAL A 102 -15.83 1.63 -5.54
CA VAL A 102 -15.13 2.87 -5.90
C VAL A 102 -15.83 3.57 -7.06
N LYS A 103 -16.24 2.84 -8.11
CA LYS A 103 -17.01 3.40 -9.23
C LYS A 103 -18.35 3.99 -8.76
N GLN A 104 -19.07 3.29 -7.89
CA GLN A 104 -20.34 3.77 -7.34
C GLN A 104 -20.17 5.00 -6.43
N ALA A 105 -19.06 5.08 -5.70
CA ALA A 105 -18.71 6.22 -4.86
C ALA A 105 -18.18 7.43 -5.67
N GLY A 106 -18.19 7.37 -7.01
CA GLY A 106 -17.69 8.44 -7.88
C GLY A 106 -16.16 8.54 -7.95
N GLY A 107 -15.45 7.54 -7.42
CA GLY A 107 -13.99 7.44 -7.50
C GLY A 107 -13.52 6.84 -8.83
N ARG A 108 -12.20 6.77 -9.00
CA ARG A 108 -11.56 6.24 -10.21
C ARG A 108 -10.91 4.89 -9.94
N VAL A 109 -11.19 3.93 -10.80
CA VAL A 109 -10.46 2.65 -10.85
C VAL A 109 -9.41 2.72 -11.94
N ILE A 110 -8.17 2.40 -11.59
CA ILE A 110 -7.04 2.29 -12.50
C ILE A 110 -6.59 0.83 -12.48
N ASN A 111 -6.84 0.14 -13.58
CA ASN A 111 -6.38 -1.22 -13.76
C ASN A 111 -4.91 -1.20 -14.18
N LEU A 112 -4.04 -1.66 -13.28
CA LEU A 112 -2.60 -1.61 -13.51
C LEU A 112 -2.15 -2.57 -14.63
N ALA A 113 -2.86 -3.66 -14.90
CA ALA A 113 -2.49 -4.56 -16.00
C ALA A 113 -2.57 -3.89 -17.39
N LYS A 114 -3.28 -2.76 -17.51
CA LYS A 114 -3.40 -1.96 -18.75
C LYS A 114 -2.48 -0.75 -18.79
N GLU A 115 -1.75 -0.49 -17.71
CA GLU A 115 -0.86 0.64 -17.56
C GLU A 115 0.59 0.20 -17.67
N LYS A 116 1.53 1.14 -17.76
CA LYS A 116 2.96 0.88 -17.62
C LYS A 116 3.49 1.61 -16.40
N LEU A 117 4.34 0.93 -15.65
CA LEU A 117 5.00 1.47 -14.45
C LEU A 117 6.51 1.30 -14.60
N ASN A 118 7.23 2.38 -14.85
CA ASN A 118 8.68 2.34 -14.86
C ASN A 118 9.20 2.29 -13.43
N LEU A 119 9.92 1.23 -13.07
CA LEU A 119 10.58 1.09 -11.77
C LEU A 119 11.74 2.08 -11.60
N LEU A 120 12.34 2.58 -12.68
CA LEU A 120 13.51 3.44 -12.63
C LEU A 120 13.15 4.94 -12.63
N ASP A 121 11.87 5.31 -12.48
CA ASP A 121 11.52 6.71 -12.32
C ASP A 121 11.98 7.21 -10.94
N LEU A 122 12.65 8.38 -10.94
CA LEU A 122 13.24 8.92 -9.71
C LEU A 122 12.20 9.50 -8.74
N VAL A 123 11.05 9.98 -9.22
CA VAL A 123 9.95 10.55 -8.39
C VAL A 123 10.45 11.50 -7.27
N GLY A 124 11.46 12.31 -7.57
CA GLY A 124 12.00 13.30 -6.63
C GLY A 124 13.12 12.80 -5.70
N VAL A 125 13.55 11.54 -5.81
CA VAL A 125 14.72 11.01 -5.09
C VAL A 125 16.00 11.05 -5.93
N GLN A 126 17.14 10.92 -5.25
CA GLN A 126 18.44 10.79 -5.92
C GLN A 126 18.60 9.39 -6.54
N LYS A 127 19.48 9.29 -7.55
CA LYS A 127 19.75 8.02 -8.26
C LYS A 127 20.14 6.89 -7.30
N THR A 128 21.06 7.16 -6.38
CA THR A 128 21.54 6.20 -5.37
C THR A 128 20.42 5.68 -4.48
N GLU A 129 19.57 6.57 -3.97
CA GLU A 129 18.41 6.19 -3.16
C GLU A 129 17.41 5.35 -3.97
N ARG A 130 17.17 5.70 -5.25
CA ARG A 130 16.29 4.91 -6.12
C ARG A 130 16.85 3.51 -6.40
N ILE A 131 18.15 3.40 -6.63
CA ILE A 131 18.82 2.10 -6.82
C ILE A 131 18.62 1.22 -5.58
N GLN A 132 18.85 1.75 -4.38
CA GLN A 132 18.63 1.03 -3.13
C GLN A 132 17.17 0.58 -2.94
N GLN A 133 16.20 1.41 -3.32
CA GLN A 133 14.78 1.08 -3.28
C GLN A 133 14.42 -0.07 -4.24
N ILE A 134 14.98 -0.05 -5.45
CA ILE A 134 14.79 -1.11 -6.46
C ILE A 134 15.44 -2.41 -5.99
N ILE A 135 16.70 -2.36 -5.53
CA ILE A 135 17.40 -3.55 -5.01
C ILE A 135 16.67 -4.14 -3.81
N SER A 136 16.22 -3.31 -2.86
CA SER A 136 15.45 -3.79 -1.71
C SER A 136 14.13 -4.46 -2.12
N ALA A 137 13.47 -3.95 -3.16
CA ALA A 137 12.28 -4.59 -3.71
C ALA A 137 12.61 -5.95 -4.35
N LEU A 138 13.68 -6.01 -5.14
CA LEU A 138 14.12 -7.24 -5.79
C LEU A 138 14.67 -8.27 -4.78
N ASP A 139 15.31 -7.84 -3.69
CA ASP A 139 15.78 -8.69 -2.59
C ASP A 139 14.64 -9.52 -2.01
N VAL A 140 13.49 -8.88 -1.76
CA VAL A 140 12.30 -9.55 -1.18
C VAL A 140 11.65 -10.50 -2.20
N LEU A 141 11.60 -10.11 -3.47
CA LEU A 141 10.84 -10.86 -4.49
C LEU A 141 11.62 -12.01 -5.13
N LEU A 142 12.93 -11.85 -5.25
CA LEU A 142 13.82 -12.79 -5.93
C LEU A 142 14.76 -13.51 -4.95
N ASN A 143 14.64 -13.22 -3.65
CA ASN A 143 15.51 -13.74 -2.60
C ASN A 143 17.00 -13.45 -2.87
N LEU A 144 17.34 -12.26 -3.38
CA LEU A 144 18.71 -11.94 -3.80
C LEU A 144 19.71 -11.93 -2.65
N LYS A 145 19.25 -11.89 -1.38
CA LYS A 145 20.13 -12.00 -0.21
C LYS A 145 20.84 -13.35 -0.12
N GLU A 146 20.27 -14.41 -0.68
CA GLU A 146 20.93 -15.72 -0.81
C GLU A 146 21.80 -15.81 -2.07
N HIS A 147 21.76 -14.79 -2.92
CA HIS A 147 22.35 -14.74 -4.26
C HIS A 147 23.12 -13.42 -4.45
N GLN A 148 24.07 -13.16 -3.53
CA GLN A 148 24.80 -11.90 -3.45
C GLN A 148 25.49 -11.50 -4.77
N GLU A 149 26.05 -12.47 -5.50
CA GLU A 149 26.65 -12.23 -6.83
C GLU A 149 25.63 -11.59 -7.78
N GLN A 150 24.42 -12.15 -7.88
CA GLN A 150 23.37 -11.61 -8.75
C GLN A 150 22.86 -10.25 -8.26
N ARG A 151 22.84 -10.04 -6.94
CA ARG A 151 22.47 -8.76 -6.34
C ARG A 151 23.44 -7.65 -6.77
N ASP A 152 24.73 -7.91 -6.65
CA ASP A 152 25.80 -6.96 -6.97
C ASP A 152 25.84 -6.70 -8.49
N GLU A 153 25.67 -7.74 -9.32
CA GLU A 153 25.54 -7.61 -10.79
C GLU A 153 24.37 -6.69 -11.20
N ILE A 154 23.22 -6.80 -10.53
CA ILE A 154 22.04 -5.96 -10.79
C ILE A 154 22.29 -4.52 -10.32
N GLU A 155 22.91 -4.33 -9.16
CA GLU A 155 23.26 -3.01 -8.62
C GLU A 155 24.21 -2.26 -9.55
N GLU A 156 25.28 -2.92 -10.01
CA GLU A 156 26.23 -2.36 -11.00
C GLU A 156 25.51 -1.99 -12.32
N ALA A 157 24.63 -2.86 -12.81
CA ALA A 157 23.89 -2.58 -14.03
C ALA A 157 22.94 -1.39 -13.88
N LEU A 158 22.30 -1.22 -12.73
CA LEU A 158 21.44 -0.07 -12.44
C LEU A 158 22.25 1.24 -12.47
N GLU A 159 23.41 1.27 -11.81
CA GLU A 159 24.31 2.43 -11.80
C GLU A 159 24.75 2.83 -13.22
N GLU A 160 25.19 1.84 -14.02
CA GLU A 160 25.62 2.07 -15.40
C GLU A 160 24.48 2.57 -16.30
N VAL A 161 23.28 2.08 -16.08
CA VAL A 161 22.10 2.53 -16.83
C VAL A 161 21.75 3.98 -16.49
N TYR A 162 21.80 4.37 -15.21
CA TYR A 162 21.56 5.76 -14.78
C TYR A 162 22.67 6.74 -15.19
N SER A 163 23.90 6.26 -15.46
CA SER A 163 24.98 7.10 -15.99
C SER A 163 24.80 7.36 -17.49
N LYS A 164 24.27 6.39 -18.23
CA LYS A 164 24.08 6.47 -19.70
C LYS A 164 22.78 7.13 -20.14
N LYS A 165 21.72 7.05 -19.35
CA LYS A 165 20.37 7.48 -19.77
C LYS A 165 19.67 8.27 -18.67
N ALA A 166 19.07 9.40 -19.05
CA ALA A 166 18.35 10.28 -18.12
C ALA A 166 17.04 9.67 -17.61
N LYS A 167 16.35 8.87 -18.45
CA LYS A 167 15.10 8.17 -18.12
C LYS A 167 15.22 6.69 -18.50
N PRO A 168 15.94 5.90 -17.70
CA PRO A 168 16.11 4.49 -17.97
C PRO A 168 14.87 3.68 -17.60
N ASN A 169 14.83 2.43 -18.06
CA ASN A 169 13.83 1.43 -17.68
C ASN A 169 14.47 0.05 -17.48
N LEU A 170 13.68 -0.92 -17.08
CA LEU A 170 14.16 -2.26 -16.74
C LEU A 170 14.72 -3.04 -17.95
N ILE A 171 14.26 -2.75 -19.17
CA ILE A 171 14.84 -3.33 -20.39
C ILE A 171 16.29 -2.85 -20.57
N ASP A 172 16.57 -1.57 -20.28
CA ASP A 172 17.92 -1.03 -20.38
C ASP A 172 18.88 -1.77 -19.42
N VAL A 173 18.41 -2.10 -18.21
CA VAL A 173 19.16 -2.89 -17.22
C VAL A 173 19.44 -4.29 -17.75
N GLY A 174 18.43 -4.97 -18.28
CA GLY A 174 18.59 -6.29 -18.90
C GLY A 174 19.66 -6.30 -20.01
N LYS A 175 19.69 -5.26 -20.86
CA LYS A 175 20.69 -5.12 -21.93
C LYS A 175 22.12 -4.93 -21.39
N ILE A 176 22.30 -4.17 -20.31
CA ILE A 176 23.62 -4.02 -19.68
C ILE A 176 24.09 -5.34 -19.06
N LEU A 177 23.21 -6.06 -18.36
CA LEU A 177 23.51 -7.37 -17.79
C LEU A 177 23.94 -8.37 -18.87
N GLU A 178 23.21 -8.43 -20.00
CA GLU A 178 23.57 -9.28 -21.13
C GLU A 178 24.92 -8.91 -21.74
N LYS A 179 25.18 -7.62 -21.93
CA LYS A 179 26.44 -7.13 -22.50
C LYS A 179 27.64 -7.49 -21.64
N LYS A 180 27.49 -7.49 -20.31
CA LYS A 180 28.54 -7.88 -19.37
C LYS A 180 28.67 -9.39 -19.16
N GLY A 181 27.75 -10.18 -19.71
CA GLY A 181 27.75 -11.64 -19.56
C GLY A 181 27.14 -12.16 -18.25
N TYR A 182 26.44 -11.32 -17.49
CA TYR A 182 25.76 -11.67 -16.24
C TYR A 182 24.46 -12.43 -16.51
N LYS A 183 24.59 -13.66 -17.03
CA LYS A 183 23.46 -14.47 -17.55
C LYS A 183 22.39 -14.74 -16.49
N LYS A 184 22.79 -14.98 -15.23
CA LYS A 184 21.85 -15.28 -14.12
C LYS A 184 21.05 -14.03 -13.74
N ALA A 185 21.72 -12.90 -13.45
CA ALA A 185 21.05 -11.63 -13.19
C ALA A 185 20.16 -11.19 -14.36
N ALA A 186 20.64 -11.30 -15.60
CA ALA A 186 19.84 -10.98 -16.79
C ALA A 186 18.55 -11.81 -16.85
N ARG A 187 18.62 -13.11 -16.52
CA ARG A 187 17.43 -13.99 -16.48
C ARG A 187 16.43 -13.57 -15.41
N LEU A 188 16.91 -13.13 -14.25
CA LEU A 188 16.05 -12.64 -13.16
C LEU A 188 15.31 -11.38 -13.57
N VAL A 189 16.02 -10.39 -14.13
CA VAL A 189 15.43 -9.13 -14.60
C VAL A 189 14.43 -9.37 -15.74
N LYS A 190 14.75 -10.30 -16.66
CA LYS A 190 13.87 -10.66 -17.79
C LYS A 190 12.48 -11.14 -17.38
N ARG A 191 12.31 -11.70 -16.17
CA ARG A 191 10.99 -12.12 -15.65
C ARG A 191 9.97 -10.98 -15.65
N PHE A 192 10.44 -9.73 -15.51
CA PHE A 192 9.64 -8.51 -15.45
C PHE A 192 9.62 -7.69 -16.74
N THR A 193 10.25 -8.20 -17.81
CA THR A 193 10.35 -7.48 -19.10
C THR A 193 10.02 -8.36 -20.30
N SER A 194 9.47 -9.56 -20.08
CA SER A 194 9.10 -10.49 -21.15
C SER A 194 7.72 -10.14 -21.71
N GLU A 195 7.39 -10.59 -22.93
CA GLU A 195 6.06 -10.38 -23.50
C GLU A 195 4.98 -11.01 -22.60
N GLY A 196 3.94 -10.25 -22.26
CA GLY A 196 2.94 -10.62 -21.25
C GLY A 196 3.29 -10.21 -19.82
N SER A 197 4.54 -9.79 -19.55
CA SER A 197 4.99 -9.17 -18.29
C SER A 197 5.63 -7.79 -18.50
N ASP A 198 5.39 -7.15 -19.64
CA ASP A 198 5.98 -5.88 -20.07
C ASP A 198 5.42 -4.64 -19.34
N PHE A 199 4.65 -4.84 -18.27
CA PHE A 199 4.13 -3.81 -17.37
C PHE A 199 5.25 -2.88 -16.86
N PHE A 200 6.40 -3.45 -16.49
CA PHE A 200 7.58 -2.69 -16.03
C PHE A 200 8.49 -2.24 -17.18
N ALA A 201 8.16 -2.63 -18.41
CA ALA A 201 8.94 -2.41 -19.60
C ALA A 201 8.42 -1.18 -20.34
N GLY A 202 8.95 -0.01 -19.98
CA GLY A 202 8.68 1.22 -20.70
C GLY A 202 8.69 2.47 -19.84
N LYS A 203 8.10 3.53 -20.37
CA LYS A 203 7.84 4.77 -19.63
C LYS A 203 6.54 4.60 -18.85
N SER A 204 6.49 5.14 -17.64
CA SER A 204 5.25 5.17 -16.85
C SER A 204 4.15 5.91 -17.60
N THR A 205 2.98 5.28 -17.73
CA THR A 205 1.75 5.93 -18.20
C THR A 205 0.95 6.50 -17.03
N LEU A 206 1.20 5.98 -15.83
CA LEU A 206 0.59 6.44 -14.58
C LEU A 206 1.13 7.81 -14.18
N ASN A 207 0.23 8.79 -14.11
CA ASN A 207 0.54 10.08 -13.49
C ASN A 207 0.41 9.95 -11.96
N ILE A 208 1.50 9.58 -11.29
CA ILE A 208 1.51 9.37 -9.84
C ILE A 208 1.07 10.62 -9.06
N LYS A 209 1.40 11.84 -9.53
CA LYS A 209 0.97 13.09 -8.86
C LYS A 209 -0.55 13.27 -8.87
N SER A 210 -1.22 12.82 -9.93
CA SER A 210 -2.67 12.83 -9.97
C SER A 210 -3.27 11.88 -8.95
N LEU A 211 -2.56 10.81 -8.57
CA LEU A 211 -3.09 9.81 -7.64
C LEU A 211 -3.36 10.40 -6.25
N VAL A 212 -2.49 11.30 -5.79
CA VAL A 212 -2.58 11.91 -4.45
C VAL A 212 -3.69 12.98 -4.37
N ASN A 213 -4.18 13.47 -5.52
CA ASN A 213 -5.07 14.63 -5.59
C ASN A 213 -6.47 14.35 -6.16
N SER A 214 -6.82 13.09 -6.48
CA SER A 214 -8.07 12.77 -7.21
C SER A 214 -9.22 12.24 -6.34
N GLY A 215 -9.27 12.56 -5.04
CA GLY A 215 -10.30 12.01 -4.16
C GLY A 215 -10.06 10.51 -3.92
N LEU A 216 -11.01 9.67 -4.32
CA LEU A 216 -10.94 8.21 -4.14
C LEU A 216 -10.42 7.49 -5.38
N ILE A 217 -9.32 6.76 -5.23
CA ILE A 217 -8.70 5.95 -6.29
C ILE A 217 -8.55 4.50 -5.84
N CYS A 218 -8.93 3.57 -6.70
CA CYS A 218 -8.58 2.16 -6.61
C CYS A 218 -7.51 1.84 -7.65
N LEU A 219 -6.37 1.33 -7.21
CA LEU A 219 -5.35 0.72 -8.05
C LEU A 219 -5.62 -0.78 -8.03
N ASP A 220 -6.16 -1.30 -9.12
CA ASP A 220 -6.47 -2.73 -9.26
C ASP A 220 -5.22 -3.49 -9.72
N LEU A 221 -4.74 -4.39 -8.87
CA LEU A 221 -3.61 -5.29 -9.13
C LEU A 221 -4.08 -6.70 -9.50
N HIS A 222 -5.37 -7.02 -9.40
CA HIS A 222 -5.85 -8.39 -9.54
C HIS A 222 -5.58 -8.96 -10.95
N GLU A 223 -5.66 -8.12 -11.99
CA GLU A 223 -5.42 -8.55 -13.37
C GLU A 223 -3.92 -8.73 -13.72
N LEU A 224 -2.99 -8.35 -12.83
CA LEU A 224 -1.57 -8.64 -13.04
C LEU A 224 -1.33 -10.16 -12.97
N PRO A 225 -0.46 -10.72 -13.83
CA PRO A 225 -0.43 -12.16 -14.09
C PRO A 225 0.18 -12.98 -12.95
N THR A 226 1.12 -12.42 -12.18
CA THR A 226 1.81 -13.15 -11.10
C THR A 226 1.81 -12.38 -9.79
N GLU A 227 1.93 -13.11 -8.68
CA GLU A 227 1.99 -12.53 -7.33
C GLU A 227 3.23 -11.66 -7.15
N GLU A 228 4.36 -12.02 -7.76
CA GLU A 228 5.58 -11.22 -7.73
C GLU A 228 5.41 -9.89 -8.45
N MET A 229 4.68 -9.87 -9.58
CA MET A 229 4.39 -8.63 -10.30
C MET A 229 3.46 -7.72 -9.50
N ARG A 230 2.42 -8.28 -8.87
CA ARG A 230 1.55 -7.52 -7.95
C ARG A 230 2.36 -6.93 -6.80
N SER A 231 3.23 -7.74 -6.21
CA SER A 231 4.07 -7.32 -5.08
C SER A 231 5.02 -6.19 -5.47
N LEU A 232 5.70 -6.33 -6.62
CA LEU A 232 6.61 -5.31 -7.15
C LEU A 232 5.88 -4.02 -7.50
N ALA A 233 4.72 -4.12 -8.14
CA ALA A 233 3.90 -2.97 -8.50
C ALA A 233 3.43 -2.22 -7.24
N GLY A 234 2.84 -2.93 -6.28
CA GLY A 234 2.36 -2.37 -5.03
C GLY A 234 3.48 -1.69 -4.24
N LEU A 235 4.63 -2.35 -4.08
CA LEU A 235 5.79 -1.78 -3.38
C LEU A 235 6.33 -0.53 -4.08
N THR A 236 6.43 -0.56 -5.41
CA THR A 236 6.90 0.59 -6.20
C THR A 236 5.98 1.78 -6.06
N ILE A 237 4.66 1.55 -6.13
CA ILE A 237 3.66 2.60 -5.98
C ILE A 237 3.69 3.18 -4.57
N LEU A 238 3.80 2.34 -3.53
CA LEU A 238 3.95 2.80 -2.15
C LEU A 238 5.21 3.65 -1.97
N GLN A 239 6.34 3.24 -2.56
CA GLN A 239 7.56 4.05 -2.57
C GLN A 239 7.30 5.40 -3.24
N TYR A 240 6.70 5.42 -4.44
CA TYR A 240 6.42 6.68 -5.14
C TYR A 240 5.48 7.61 -4.37
N ILE A 241 4.41 7.08 -3.78
CA ILE A 241 3.49 7.86 -2.95
C ILE A 241 4.23 8.43 -1.73
N LYS A 242 5.03 7.60 -1.03
CA LYS A 242 5.84 8.04 0.10
C LYS A 242 6.77 9.19 -0.28
N GLU A 243 7.42 9.12 -1.43
CA GLU A 243 8.36 10.17 -1.87
C GLU A 243 7.65 11.47 -2.28
N ILE A 244 6.47 11.37 -2.88
CA ILE A 244 5.63 12.55 -3.15
C ILE A 244 5.19 13.19 -1.84
N MET A 245 4.69 12.40 -0.90
CA MET A 245 4.28 12.88 0.43
C MET A 245 5.44 13.52 1.20
N ARG A 246 6.64 12.92 1.13
CA ARG A 246 7.85 13.49 1.75
C ARG A 246 8.18 14.86 1.18
N LYS A 247 7.96 15.07 -0.12
CA LYS A 247 8.24 16.33 -0.80
C LYS A 247 7.19 17.41 -0.56
N GLU A 248 5.92 17.04 -0.53
CA GLU A 248 4.81 17.97 -0.26
C GLU A 248 4.74 18.38 1.23
N GLY A 249 5.30 17.54 2.11
CA GLY A 249 5.25 17.74 3.55
C GLY A 249 3.92 17.25 4.14
N ILE A 250 3.92 16.91 5.43
CA ILE A 250 2.69 16.55 6.14
C ILE A 250 1.96 17.86 6.47
N THR A 251 0.86 18.15 5.79
CA THR A 251 -0.01 19.27 6.15
C THR A 251 -0.99 18.86 7.25
N GLU A 252 -1.00 19.56 8.39
CA GLU A 252 -1.91 19.30 9.52
C GLU A 252 -3.41 19.46 9.18
N GLN A 253 -3.73 20.11 8.05
CA GLN A 253 -5.10 20.49 7.69
C GLN A 253 -5.87 19.43 6.89
N LYS A 254 -5.17 18.50 6.24
CA LYS A 254 -5.80 17.43 5.45
C LYS A 254 -5.12 16.13 5.84
N GLY A 255 -5.83 15.28 6.60
CA GLY A 255 -5.57 13.85 6.49
C GLY A 255 -5.71 13.51 5.01
N ILE A 256 -4.78 12.73 4.46
CA ILE A 256 -4.96 12.22 3.10
C ILE A 256 -6.31 11.58 3.05
#